data_AF-A0A8R1XVY2-F1
#
_entry.id   AF-A0A8R1XVY2-F1
#
_cell.length_a   1.000
_cell.length_b   1.000
_cell.length_c   1.000
_cell.angle_alpha   90.00
_cell.angle_beta   90.00
_cell.angle_gamma   90.00
#
_symmetry.space_group_name_H-M   'P 1'
#
loop_
_entity.id
_entity.type
_entity.pdbx_description
1 polymer ?
#
loop_
_entity_poly.entity_id
_entity_poly.type
_entity_poly.pdbx_seq_one_letter_code
_entity_poly.pdbx_strand_id
1 'polypeptide(L)'
;MDGEQICSSDESLKSVCAPEEWVVVANAIGSKAIEIPLCPSHGVLHVRTVRNVFKDVTGLKYRNPDTGLDRVLSMNHDETCFLAPTGGWKNKMFIVVRPVKFVRLQGNTKKQVKRSLANKPKATADMYPNSSGKIRSVLASSKANSVSAASGSAY
;
A
#
# COMPACT_ATOMS: atom_id res chain seq x y z
N MET A 1 40.84 -39.39 -45.68
CA MET A 1 41.62 -39.09 -44.46
C MET A 1 41.48 -37.61 -44.19
N ASP A 2 40.40 -37.31 -43.47
CA ASP A 2 40.35 -36.53 -42.23
C ASP A 2 41.00 -35.14 -42.21
N GLY A 3 40.13 -34.14 -42.13
CA GLY A 3 40.51 -32.76 -41.84
C GLY A 3 39.28 -31.89 -41.57
N GLU A 4 38.35 -32.35 -40.72
CA GLU A 4 37.26 -31.51 -40.22
C GLU A 4 37.86 -30.42 -39.30
N GLN A 5 37.98 -29.21 -39.85
CA GLN A 5 38.22 -27.98 -39.10
C GLN A 5 36.94 -27.61 -38.34
N ILE A 6 36.82 -28.11 -37.10
CA ILE A 6 35.83 -27.62 -36.15
C ILE A 6 36.38 -26.34 -35.52
N CYS A 7 35.86 -25.21 -35.95
CA CYS A 7 36.19 -23.89 -35.43
C CYS A 7 35.76 -23.78 -33.96
N SER A 8 36.71 -23.99 -33.04
CA SER A 8 36.51 -23.81 -31.61
C SER A 8 36.62 -22.32 -31.28
N SER A 9 35.49 -21.64 -31.07
CA SER A 9 35.45 -20.26 -30.57
C SER A 9 34.22 -20.02 -29.70
N ASP A 10 34.03 -20.85 -28.67
CA ASP A 10 33.01 -20.69 -27.63
C ASP A 10 33.61 -20.17 -26.29
N GLU A 11 34.64 -19.31 -26.34
CA GLU A 11 35.25 -18.73 -25.12
C GLU A 11 34.69 -17.35 -24.74
N SER A 12 33.64 -16.85 -25.39
CA SER A 12 33.09 -15.52 -25.10
C SER A 12 31.90 -15.49 -24.13
N LEU A 13 31.57 -16.60 -23.44
CA LEU A 13 30.52 -16.64 -22.41
C LEU A 13 31.07 -16.53 -20.97
N LYS A 14 32.38 -16.29 -20.78
CA LYS A 14 33.03 -16.31 -19.44
C LYS A 14 33.18 -14.96 -18.75
N SER A 15 32.76 -13.85 -19.34
CA SER A 15 32.66 -12.56 -18.63
C SER A 15 31.20 -12.13 -18.43
N VAL A 16 30.32 -13.07 -18.05
CA VAL A 16 29.07 -12.68 -17.41
C VAL A 16 29.44 -12.26 -16.00
N CYS A 17 29.65 -10.95 -15.81
CA CYS A 17 29.96 -10.38 -14.50
C CYS A 17 28.86 -10.80 -13.53
N ALA A 18 29.20 -11.70 -12.60
CA ALA A 18 28.26 -12.15 -11.59
C ALA A 18 27.83 -10.94 -10.76
N PRO A 19 26.54 -10.79 -10.42
CA PRO A 19 26.10 -9.70 -9.58
C PRO A 19 26.74 -9.83 -8.19
N GLU A 20 27.53 -8.83 -7.81
CA GLU A 20 28.20 -8.78 -6.50
C GLU A 20 27.22 -8.51 -5.35
N GLU A 21 26.04 -7.95 -5.65
CA GLU A 21 25.06 -7.57 -4.65
C GLU A 21 23.64 -8.02 -5.03
N TRP A 22 22.91 -8.48 -4.02
CA TRP A 22 21.57 -9.03 -4.11
C TRP A 22 20.63 -8.26 -3.19
N VAL A 23 19.37 -8.16 -3.60
CA VAL A 23 18.30 -7.55 -2.81
C VAL A 23 17.22 -8.57 -2.50
N VAL A 24 16.74 -8.58 -1.26
CA VAL A 24 15.70 -9.51 -0.79
C VAL A 24 14.32 -8.89 -1.00
N VAL A 25 13.50 -9.52 -1.85
CA VAL A 25 12.16 -9.07 -2.19
C VAL A 25 11.13 -10.16 -1.87
N ALA A 26 10.07 -9.78 -1.16
CA ALA A 26 8.96 -10.67 -0.80
C ALA A 26 7.63 -10.15 -1.35
N ASN A 27 6.70 -11.07 -1.57
CA ASN A 27 5.38 -10.75 -2.11
C ASN A 27 4.49 -9.99 -1.12
N ALA A 28 4.63 -10.33 0.16
CA ALA A 28 3.93 -9.78 1.32
C ALA A 28 4.78 -10.00 2.57
N ILE A 29 4.47 -9.29 3.65
CA ILE A 29 5.14 -9.49 4.95
C ILE A 29 4.87 -10.92 5.42
N GLY A 30 5.92 -11.66 5.78
CA GLY A 30 5.84 -13.06 6.22
C GLY A 30 5.77 -14.10 5.10
N SER A 31 5.73 -13.67 3.83
CA SER A 31 5.84 -14.60 2.69
C SER A 31 7.30 -14.97 2.40
N LYS A 32 7.51 -16.08 1.68
CA LYS A 32 8.84 -16.47 1.20
C LYS A 32 9.45 -15.34 0.36
N ALA A 33 10.61 -14.88 0.76
CA ALA A 33 11.38 -13.88 0.03
C ALA A 33 12.27 -14.52 -1.04
N ILE A 34 12.67 -13.73 -2.02
CA ILE A 34 13.53 -14.12 -3.14
C ILE A 34 14.64 -13.08 -3.26
N GLU A 35 15.87 -13.54 -3.54
CA GLU A 35 16.99 -12.67 -3.85
C GLU A 35 16.97 -12.31 -5.33
N ILE A 36 17.09 -11.01 -5.64
CA ILE A 36 17.14 -10.48 -7.00
C ILE A 36 18.48 -9.77 -7.18
N PRO A 37 19.20 -10.00 -8.29
CA PRO A 37 20.49 -9.37 -8.50
C PRO A 37 20.35 -7.89 -8.83
N LEU A 38 21.27 -7.08 -8.28
CA LEU A 38 21.40 -5.68 -8.67
C LEU A 38 22.18 -5.55 -9.98
N CYS A 39 22.00 -4.41 -10.65
CA CYS A 39 22.79 -4.07 -11.83
C CYS A 39 24.25 -3.82 -11.43
N PRO A 40 25.23 -4.60 -11.92
CA PRO A 40 26.63 -4.50 -11.47
C PRO A 40 27.26 -3.13 -11.71
N SER A 41 26.83 -2.40 -12.76
CA SER A 41 27.43 -1.12 -13.13
C SER A 41 26.99 0.07 -12.28
N HIS A 42 25.81 0.00 -11.65
CA HIS A 42 25.17 1.15 -11.00
C HIS A 42 24.64 0.86 -9.59
N GLY A 43 24.58 -0.40 -9.16
CA GLY A 43 23.98 -0.77 -7.87
C GLY A 43 22.47 -0.47 -7.79
N VAL A 44 21.79 -0.38 -8.94
CA VAL A 44 20.34 -0.14 -9.04
C VAL A 44 19.60 -1.43 -9.31
N LEU A 45 18.34 -1.50 -8.91
CA LEU A 45 17.48 -2.65 -9.18
C LEU A 45 16.59 -2.36 -10.40
N HIS A 46 16.80 -3.06 -11.51
CA HIS A 46 15.97 -2.89 -12.70
C HIS A 46 14.54 -3.37 -12.47
N VAL A 47 13.56 -2.52 -12.82
CA VAL A 47 12.13 -2.83 -12.71
C VAL A 47 11.77 -4.03 -13.57
N ARG A 48 12.42 -4.19 -14.73
CA ARG A 48 12.24 -5.36 -15.62
C ARG A 48 12.57 -6.67 -14.91
N THR A 49 13.66 -6.71 -14.14
CA THR A 49 14.05 -7.90 -13.37
C THR A 49 13.01 -8.23 -12.31
N VAL A 50 12.51 -7.23 -11.59
CA VAL A 50 11.45 -7.43 -10.57
C VAL A 50 10.15 -7.89 -11.22
N ARG A 51 9.73 -7.30 -12.35
CA ARG A 51 8.52 -7.68 -13.12
C ARG A 51 8.62 -9.08 -13.73
N ASN A 52 9.82 -9.59 -13.97
CA ASN A 52 10.00 -10.96 -14.43
C ASN A 52 9.57 -11.96 -13.35
N VAL A 53 9.85 -11.68 -12.08
CA VAL A 53 9.49 -12.51 -10.92
C VAL A 53 8.08 -12.19 -10.41
N PHE A 54 7.80 -10.92 -10.15
CA PHE A 54 6.53 -10.44 -9.60
C PHE A 54 5.72 -9.76 -10.69
N LYS A 55 4.78 -10.50 -11.27
CA LYS A 55 3.81 -9.92 -12.21
C LYS A 55 2.99 -8.84 -11.50
N ASP A 56 2.70 -7.75 -12.21
CA ASP A 56 1.93 -6.60 -11.73
C ASP A 56 2.57 -5.73 -10.64
N VAL A 57 3.88 -5.84 -10.40
CA VAL A 57 4.57 -4.90 -9.50
C VAL A 57 4.53 -3.47 -10.04
N THR A 58 4.01 -2.56 -9.22
CA THR A 58 4.03 -1.12 -9.46
C THR A 58 5.12 -0.41 -8.67
N GLY A 59 5.56 -0.99 -7.56
CA GLY A 59 6.62 -0.40 -6.75
C GLY A 59 7.14 -1.36 -5.69
N LEU A 60 8.09 -0.88 -4.90
CA LEU A 60 8.62 -1.59 -3.74
C LEU A 60 8.50 -0.70 -2.51
N LYS A 61 8.29 -1.32 -1.36
CA LYS A 61 8.38 -0.66 -0.06
C LYS A 61 9.22 -1.48 0.91
N TYR A 62 9.83 -0.85 1.90
CA TYR A 62 10.55 -1.55 2.96
C TYR A 62 10.20 -0.92 4.31
N ARG A 63 10.39 -1.65 5.40
CA ARG A 63 10.23 -1.08 6.74
C ARG A 63 11.50 -0.32 7.10
N ASN A 64 11.35 0.96 7.44
CA ASN A 64 12.46 1.73 7.95
C ASN A 64 12.81 1.30 9.38
N PRO A 65 14.04 0.85 9.67
CA PRO A 65 14.43 0.48 11.03
C PRO A 65 14.35 1.66 12.00
N ASP A 66 14.65 2.89 11.56
CA ASP A 66 14.74 4.04 12.48
C ASP A 66 13.36 4.54 12.94
N THR A 67 12.38 4.53 12.04
CA THR A 67 11.03 5.08 12.31
C THR A 67 9.96 4.01 12.48
N GLY A 68 10.25 2.75 12.15
CA GLY A 68 9.27 1.65 12.13
C GLY A 68 8.21 1.73 11.02
N LEU A 69 8.24 2.78 10.19
CA LEU A 69 7.25 3.03 9.14
C LEU A 69 7.64 2.34 7.82
N ASP A 70 6.64 2.00 7.02
CA ASP A 70 6.86 1.56 5.64
C ASP A 70 7.29 2.75 4.77
N ARG A 71 8.43 2.63 4.09
CA ARG A 71 8.96 3.59 3.11
C ARG A 71 8.86 3.02 1.71
N VAL A 72 8.31 3.81 0.79
CA VAL A 72 8.29 3.48 -0.64
C VAL A 72 9.66 3.75 -1.24
N LEU A 73 10.09 2.89 -2.16
CA LEU A 73 11.35 3.01 -2.86
C LEU A 73 11.22 3.95 -4.06
N SER A 74 12.13 4.90 -4.18
CA SER A 74 12.17 5.83 -5.30
C SER A 74 12.62 5.14 -6.59
N MET A 75 12.05 5.57 -7.70
CA MET A 75 12.44 5.16 -9.05
C MET A 75 13.23 6.29 -9.71
N ASN A 76 14.03 5.96 -10.72
CA ASN A 76 14.62 6.98 -11.58
C ASN A 76 13.53 7.71 -12.41
N HIS A 77 13.93 8.80 -13.06
CA HIS A 77 13.04 9.60 -13.90
C HIS A 77 12.35 8.78 -15.01
N ASP A 78 13.05 7.79 -15.57
CA ASP A 78 12.53 6.95 -16.66
C ASP A 78 11.74 5.73 -16.17
N GLU A 79 11.55 5.58 -14.86
CA GLU A 79 10.84 4.45 -14.23
C GLU A 79 11.39 3.06 -14.63
N THR A 80 12.68 2.98 -14.98
CA THR A 80 13.35 1.75 -15.42
C THR A 80 14.10 1.05 -14.29
N CYS A 81 14.48 1.78 -13.24
CA CYS A 81 15.19 1.24 -12.09
C CYS A 81 14.74 1.85 -10.76
N PHE A 82 14.84 1.06 -9.70
CA PHE A 82 14.73 1.53 -8.33
C PHE A 82 16.09 2.01 -7.83
N LEU A 83 16.09 3.17 -7.20
CA LEU A 83 17.27 3.77 -6.60
C LEU A 83 17.54 3.13 -5.23
N ALA A 84 18.82 3.03 -4.86
CA ALA A 84 19.21 2.54 -3.55
C ALA A 84 18.60 3.42 -2.45
N PRO A 85 17.98 2.83 -1.40
CA PRO A 85 17.47 3.62 -0.29
C PRO A 85 18.65 4.16 0.56
N THR A 86 18.37 5.11 1.43
CA THR A 86 19.34 5.57 2.43
C THR A 86 19.84 4.38 3.27
N GLY A 87 21.16 4.19 3.31
CA GLY A 87 21.81 3.05 3.96
C GLY A 87 21.97 1.80 3.08
N GLY A 88 21.62 1.87 1.79
CA GLY A 88 21.83 0.78 0.83
C GLY A 88 20.83 -0.36 0.92
N TRP A 89 21.08 -1.43 0.17
CA TRP A 89 20.16 -2.57 0.01
C TRP A 89 20.26 -3.61 1.14
N LYS A 90 21.44 -3.73 1.75
CA LYS A 90 21.78 -4.74 2.75
C LYS A 90 20.88 -4.63 3.98
N ASN A 91 20.58 -5.78 4.59
CA ASN A 91 19.78 -5.91 5.81
C ASN A 91 18.36 -5.31 5.71
N LYS A 92 17.80 -5.18 4.50
CA LYS A 92 16.43 -4.73 4.25
C LYS A 92 15.67 -5.80 3.47
N MET A 93 14.40 -5.98 3.82
CA MET A 93 13.46 -6.79 3.05
C MET A 93 12.44 -5.86 2.38
N PHE A 94 12.33 -5.97 1.07
CA PHE A 94 11.41 -5.17 0.26
C PHE A 94 10.14 -5.97 -0.01
N ILE A 95 9.00 -5.29 0.05
CA ILE A 95 7.68 -5.84 -0.20
C ILE A 95 7.15 -5.25 -1.51
N VAL A 96 6.63 -6.13 -2.36
CA VAL A 96 5.99 -5.76 -3.62
C VAL A 96 4.74 -4.92 -3.36
N VAL A 97 4.69 -3.75 -3.99
CA VAL A 97 3.49 -2.91 -4.10
C VAL A 97 2.81 -3.25 -5.43
N ARG A 98 1.51 -3.53 -5.35
CA ARG A 98 0.65 -3.82 -6.50
C ARG A 98 -0.44 -2.75 -6.58
N PRO A 99 -0.98 -2.49 -7.78
CA PRO A 99 -2.16 -1.67 -7.89
C PRO A 99 -3.29 -2.40 -7.19
N VAL A 100 -3.94 -1.73 -6.23
CA VAL A 100 -5.20 -2.23 -5.71
C VAL A 100 -6.19 -2.08 -6.86
N LYS A 101 -6.53 -3.19 -7.51
CA LYS A 101 -7.72 -3.22 -8.36
C LYS A 101 -8.87 -2.93 -7.39
N PHE A 102 -9.30 -1.67 -7.35
CA PHE A 102 -10.58 -1.34 -6.76
C PHE A 102 -11.61 -2.07 -7.61
N VAL A 103 -11.92 -3.31 -7.24
CA VAL A 103 -13.22 -3.85 -7.52
C VAL A 103 -14.14 -2.89 -6.79
N ARG A 104 -14.73 -1.94 -7.52
CA ARG A 104 -15.96 -1.31 -7.05
C ARG A 104 -16.80 -2.51 -6.63
N LEU A 105 -17.06 -2.66 -5.33
CA LEU A 105 -18.16 -3.48 -4.87
C LEU A 105 -19.36 -2.90 -5.60
N GLN A 106 -19.70 -3.49 -6.76
CA GLN A 106 -20.91 -3.19 -7.49
C GLN A 106 -21.99 -3.40 -6.45
N GLY A 107 -22.63 -2.29 -6.08
CA GLY A 107 -23.40 -2.16 -4.87
C GLY A 107 -24.30 -3.37 -4.70
N ASN A 108 -24.01 -4.16 -3.66
CA ASN A 108 -24.92 -5.21 -3.27
C ASN A 108 -26.24 -4.50 -2.98
N THR A 109 -27.24 -4.80 -3.80
CA THR A 109 -28.59 -4.26 -3.80
C THR A 109 -29.24 -4.54 -2.45
N LYS A 110 -28.91 -3.74 -1.44
CA LYS A 110 -29.70 -3.67 -0.22
C LYS A 110 -31.00 -3.00 -0.61
N LYS A 111 -31.98 -3.86 -0.93
CA LYS A 111 -33.42 -3.60 -0.96
C LYS A 111 -33.74 -2.28 -0.28
N GLN A 112 -34.10 -1.27 -1.07
CA GLN A 112 -34.82 -0.11 -0.54
C GLN A 112 -36.07 -0.66 0.14
N VAL A 113 -36.04 -0.75 1.46
CA VAL A 113 -37.27 -0.83 2.25
C VAL A 113 -37.92 0.54 2.08
N LYS A 114 -38.83 0.58 1.11
CA LYS A 114 -39.75 1.67 0.83
C LYS A 114 -40.53 1.91 2.13
N ARG A 115 -40.09 2.88 2.94
CA ARG A 115 -40.89 3.38 4.06
C ARG A 115 -42.13 4.04 3.46
N SER A 116 -43.18 3.24 3.31
CA SER A 116 -44.53 3.71 3.07
C SER A 116 -44.98 4.47 4.31
N LEU A 117 -44.82 5.80 4.30
CA LEU A 117 -45.47 6.68 5.26
C LEU A 117 -46.92 6.86 4.76
N ALA A 118 -47.76 5.87 5.03
CA ALA A 118 -49.20 5.96 4.81
C ALA A 118 -49.88 6.25 6.14
N ASN A 119 -49.92 7.52 6.57
CA ASN A 119 -50.86 7.98 7.58
C ASN A 119 -51.65 9.16 7.01
N LYS A 120 -52.94 8.87 6.79
CA LYS A 120 -53.96 9.69 6.15
C LYS A 120 -54.21 11.01 6.90
N PRO A 121 -54.64 12.07 6.20
CA PRO A 121 -55.12 13.30 6.83
C PRO A 121 -56.55 13.09 7.33
N LYS A 122 -56.88 13.60 8.51
CA LYS A 122 -58.28 13.91 8.85
C LYS A 122 -58.32 15.18 9.67
N ALA A 123 -58.76 16.24 9.01
CA ALA A 123 -59.14 17.52 9.61
C ALA A 123 -60.35 17.32 10.53
N THR A 124 -60.37 18.04 11.65
CA THR A 124 -61.56 18.74 12.19
C THR A 124 -61.15 19.56 13.41
N ALA A 125 -61.12 20.88 13.18
CA ALA A 125 -61.83 21.90 13.94
C ALA A 125 -61.59 22.06 15.46
N ASP A 126 -61.22 23.30 15.77
CA ASP A 126 -61.78 24.15 16.83
C ASP A 126 -61.03 24.38 18.17
N MET A 127 -60.95 25.69 18.45
CA MET A 127 -60.69 26.42 19.72
C MET A 127 -59.24 26.71 20.18
N TYR A 128 -58.83 27.97 19.89
CA TYR A 128 -57.95 28.86 20.69
C TYR A 128 -58.64 29.22 22.04
N PRO A 129 -57.97 29.79 23.10
CA PRO A 129 -56.96 30.86 22.99
C PRO A 129 -55.83 30.96 24.07
N ASN A 130 -54.82 31.76 23.68
CA ASN A 130 -53.96 32.72 24.42
C ASN A 130 -53.37 32.40 25.83
N SER A 131 -52.07 32.64 26.01
CA SER A 131 -51.55 33.76 26.82
C SER A 131 -50.04 33.66 27.12
N SER A 132 -49.31 34.66 26.62
CA SER A 132 -48.09 35.25 27.21
C SER A 132 -46.75 34.50 27.21
N GLY A 133 -45.72 35.17 26.68
CA GLY A 133 -44.51 35.41 27.48
C GLY A 133 -43.15 34.89 26.98
N LYS A 134 -42.47 35.74 26.19
CA LYS A 134 -41.01 35.92 26.07
C LYS A 134 -40.13 34.88 25.33
N ILE A 135 -39.56 35.38 24.24
CA ILE A 135 -38.41 34.88 23.47
C ILE A 135 -37.10 35.15 24.22
N ARG A 136 -36.16 34.18 24.20
CA ARG A 136 -34.68 34.39 24.16
C ARG A 136 -33.95 33.09 23.76
N SER A 137 -33.17 33.14 22.68
CA SER A 137 -32.07 32.20 22.35
C SER A 137 -30.83 32.52 23.20
N VAL A 138 -29.70 31.81 23.29
CA VAL A 138 -28.98 30.76 22.56
C VAL A 138 -28.09 30.05 23.62
N LEU A 139 -27.62 28.83 23.29
CA LEU A 139 -26.29 28.26 23.63
C LEU A 139 -26.07 27.50 24.96
N ALA A 140 -25.31 26.41 24.79
CA ALA A 140 -24.43 25.69 25.72
C ALA A 140 -24.92 24.37 26.39
N SER A 141 -24.44 23.27 25.79
CA SER A 141 -23.58 22.22 26.38
C SER A 141 -24.04 21.35 27.57
N SER A 142 -24.01 20.03 27.34
CA SER A 142 -23.73 18.91 28.28
C SER A 142 -23.83 17.60 27.46
N LYS A 143 -23.15 16.46 27.64
CA LYS A 143 -22.16 15.86 28.56
C LYS A 143 -21.70 14.54 27.86
N ALA A 144 -20.40 14.25 27.69
CA ALA A 144 -19.51 13.39 28.51
C ALA A 144 -19.84 11.86 28.60
N ASN A 145 -18.86 11.02 28.18
CA ASN A 145 -18.44 9.69 28.69
C ASN A 145 -17.28 9.16 27.79
N SER A 146 -16.23 8.45 28.19
CA SER A 146 -15.68 7.95 29.46
C SER A 146 -14.25 7.36 29.23
N VAL A 147 -13.54 7.02 30.32
CA VAL A 147 -12.09 6.84 30.59
C VAL A 147 -11.48 5.44 30.29
N SER A 148 -10.14 5.35 30.10
CA SER A 148 -9.18 4.33 30.65
C SER A 148 -7.72 4.69 30.23
N ALA A 149 -6.79 5.10 31.12
CA ALA A 149 -5.89 4.34 32.04
C ALA A 149 -4.84 3.48 31.31
N ALA A 150 -3.53 3.39 31.63
CA ALA A 150 -2.72 3.76 32.79
C ALA A 150 -1.21 3.84 32.43
N SER A 151 -0.42 4.45 33.31
CA SER A 151 1.03 4.67 33.30
C SER A 151 1.83 3.60 34.09
N GLY A 152 3.14 3.48 33.81
CA GLY A 152 4.17 2.85 34.66
C GLY A 152 5.29 2.27 33.79
N SER A 153 6.58 2.29 34.10
CA SER A 153 7.40 2.75 35.21
C SER A 153 8.84 2.84 34.69
N ALA A 154 9.66 3.68 35.30
CA ALA A 154 11.09 3.80 35.06
C ALA A 154 11.88 2.56 35.51
N TYR A 155 13.03 2.37 34.87
CA TYR A 155 14.28 1.83 35.41
C TYR A 155 15.41 2.79 35.00
#